data_AF-A0A0F8ZNK0-F1
#
_entry.id   AF-A0A0F8ZNK0-F1
#
_cell.length_a   1.000
_cell.length_b   1.000
_cell.length_c   1.000
_cell.angle_alpha   90.00
_cell.angle_beta   90.00
_cell.angle_gamma   90.00
#
_symmetry.space_group_name_H-M   'P 1'
#
loop_
_entity.id
_entity.type
_entity.pdbx_description
1 polymer ?
#
loop_
_entity_poly.entity_id
_entity_poly.type
_entity_poly.pdbx_seq_one_letter_code
_entity_poly.pdbx_strand_id
1 'polypeptide(L)'
;MNAEDTRPVVFTTAELWMLTDVIRHDEDAICKKKWPTVSTQLNSEIALAILACEDSDLKTYTLTLTKGDMLVMDANVRRDMKTPEGAKGKEILLKLFKARYELIYGATAEGGEDLTYRQALDRKNFEPKEVPDAESNNSSDDDPDENSITV
;
A
#
# COMPACT_ATOMS: atom_id res chain seq x y z
N MET A 1 -0.96 -20.03 2.49
CA MET A 1 -1.62 -18.86 3.09
C MET A 1 -0.82 -17.65 2.65
N ASN A 2 -1.31 -16.91 1.66
CA ASN A 2 -0.62 -15.68 1.24
C ASN A 2 -0.68 -14.71 2.42
N ALA A 3 0.46 -14.09 2.78
CA ALA A 3 0.44 -12.97 3.70
C ALA A 3 -0.64 -12.00 3.21
N GLU A 4 -1.64 -11.72 4.05
CA GLU A 4 -2.73 -10.85 3.64
C GLU A 4 -2.10 -9.51 3.21
N ASP A 5 -2.37 -9.12 1.96
CA ASP A 5 -1.92 -7.87 1.34
C ASP A 5 -2.50 -6.70 2.18
N THR A 6 -1.79 -6.34 3.24
CA THR A 6 -2.14 -5.31 4.23
C THR A 6 -1.15 -4.15 4.19
N ARG A 7 -1.61 -2.95 4.57
CA ARG A 7 -0.74 -1.78 4.73
C ARG A 7 -1.06 -1.00 6.00
N PRO A 8 -0.03 -0.55 6.73
CA PRO A 8 -0.21 0.40 7.82
C PRO A 8 -0.58 1.78 7.26
N VAL A 9 -1.64 2.37 7.79
CA VAL A 9 -2.09 3.72 7.44
C VAL A 9 -2.30 4.52 8.72
N VAL A 10 -1.65 5.68 8.80
CA VAL A 10 -1.71 6.56 9.97
C VAL A 10 -2.90 7.50 9.86
N PHE A 11 -3.75 7.49 10.87
CA PHE A 11 -4.89 8.38 11.03
C PHE A 11 -4.71 9.26 12.26
N THR A 12 -5.17 10.50 12.18
CA THR A 12 -5.35 11.38 13.33
C THR A 12 -6.61 10.99 14.09
N THR A 13 -6.70 11.36 15.36
CA THR A 13 -7.91 11.11 16.18
C THR A 13 -9.16 11.71 15.53
N ALA A 14 -9.06 12.90 14.95
CA ALA A 14 -10.16 13.54 14.22
C ALA A 14 -10.59 12.72 12.98
N GLU A 15 -9.64 12.16 12.24
CA GLU A 15 -9.97 11.29 11.09
C GLU A 15 -10.62 9.99 11.55
N LEU A 16 -10.19 9.40 12.68
CA LEU A 16 -10.83 8.22 13.24
C LEU A 16 -12.30 8.49 13.63
N TRP A 17 -12.58 9.66 14.22
CA TRP A 17 -13.96 10.09 14.50
C TRP A 17 -14.78 10.31 13.22
N MET A 18 -14.20 10.87 12.16
CA MET A 18 -14.90 10.94 10.86
C MET A 18 -15.22 9.53 10.33
N LEU A 19 -14.33 8.56 10.54
CA LEU A 19 -14.52 7.20 10.07
C LEU A 19 -15.64 6.47 10.82
N THR A 20 -15.86 6.73 12.10
CA THR A 20 -17.01 6.12 12.83
C THR A 20 -18.36 6.62 12.32
N ASP A 21 -18.43 7.84 11.78
CA ASP A 21 -19.66 8.38 11.18
C ASP A 21 -20.06 7.68 9.88
N VAL A 22 -19.10 7.12 9.15
CA VAL A 22 -19.32 6.57 7.80
C VAL A 22 -19.11 5.06 7.69
N ILE A 23 -18.28 4.47 8.54
CA ILE A 23 -18.06 3.02 8.58
C ILE A 23 -19.01 2.40 9.60
N ARG A 24 -20.07 1.73 9.13
CA ARG A 24 -21.11 1.13 9.98
C ARG A 24 -20.82 -0.34 10.29
N HIS A 25 -21.31 -0.82 11.44
CA HIS A 25 -21.08 -2.18 11.95
C HIS A 25 -22.06 -3.24 11.47
N ASP A 26 -23.07 -2.89 10.67
CA ASP A 26 -24.02 -3.89 10.18
C ASP A 26 -24.72 -3.43 8.90
N GLU A 27 -25.08 -4.40 8.04
CA GLU A 27 -26.11 -4.24 7.01
C GLU A 27 -27.24 -5.20 7.38
N ASP A 28 -28.31 -4.70 7.97
CA ASP A 28 -29.58 -5.43 8.07
C ASP A 28 -30.27 -5.63 6.69
N ALA A 29 -29.53 -5.53 5.59
CA ALA A 29 -30.10 -5.60 4.25
C ALA A 29 -29.09 -6.14 3.23
N ILE A 30 -29.17 -7.46 2.99
CA ILE A 30 -29.23 -8.08 1.65
C ILE A 30 -28.72 -7.15 0.53
N CYS A 31 -27.42 -6.91 0.43
CA CYS A 31 -26.84 -6.21 -0.71
C CYS A 31 -25.90 -7.15 -1.45
N LYS A 32 -26.37 -7.68 -2.59
CA LYS A 32 -25.58 -8.41 -3.59
C LYS A 32 -24.59 -7.48 -4.31
N LYS A 33 -23.95 -6.55 -3.59
CA LYS A 33 -22.95 -5.64 -4.16
C LYS A 33 -21.62 -6.38 -4.25
N LYS A 34 -20.93 -6.17 -5.36
CA LYS A 34 -19.59 -6.75 -5.62
C LYS A 34 -18.54 -6.30 -4.59
N TRP A 35 -18.79 -5.17 -3.91
CA TRP A 35 -17.88 -4.58 -2.94
C TRP A 35 -18.62 -4.29 -1.64
N PRO A 36 -18.02 -4.62 -0.48
CA PRO A 36 -18.62 -4.35 0.81
C PRO A 36 -18.77 -2.85 1.03
N THR A 37 -19.96 -2.43 1.43
CA THR A 37 -20.26 -1.05 1.86
C THR A 37 -20.17 -0.88 3.37
N VAL A 38 -20.06 -1.97 4.12
CA VAL A 38 -19.94 -2.02 5.58
C VAL A 38 -18.88 -3.02 6.01
N SER A 39 -18.32 -2.85 7.21
CA SER A 39 -17.37 -3.80 7.79
C SER A 39 -17.44 -3.72 9.32
N THR A 40 -18.02 -4.75 9.95
CA THR A 40 -18.12 -4.87 11.41
C THR A 40 -16.73 -4.92 12.06
N GLN A 41 -15.79 -5.66 11.45
CA GLN A 41 -14.43 -5.76 11.94
C GLN A 41 -13.72 -4.41 11.89
N LEU A 42 -13.73 -3.72 10.75
CA LEU A 42 -13.10 -2.40 10.61
C LEU A 42 -13.74 -1.38 11.56
N ASN A 43 -15.07 -1.40 11.72
CA ASN A 43 -15.75 -0.53 12.67
C ASN A 43 -15.25 -0.78 14.11
N SER A 44 -15.07 -2.04 14.50
CA SER A 44 -14.57 -2.42 15.82
C SER A 44 -13.12 -1.95 16.01
N GLU A 45 -12.27 -2.12 15.00
CA GLU A 45 -10.88 -1.66 15.03
C GLU A 45 -10.77 -0.13 15.14
N ILE A 46 -11.61 0.63 14.42
CA ILE A 46 -11.67 2.09 14.54
C ILE A 46 -12.08 2.50 15.96
N ALA A 47 -13.10 1.85 16.53
CA ALA A 47 -13.55 2.14 17.89
C ALA A 47 -12.45 1.90 18.92
N LEU A 48 -11.72 0.78 18.79
CA LEU A 48 -10.58 0.47 19.66
C LEU A 48 -9.43 1.46 19.47
N ALA A 49 -9.16 1.91 18.25
CA ALA A 49 -8.13 2.91 17.97
C ALA A 49 -8.46 4.26 18.62
N ILE A 50 -9.74 4.67 18.60
CA ILE A 50 -10.18 5.89 19.30
C ILE A 50 -9.97 5.74 20.80
N LEU A 51 -10.41 4.64 21.41
CA LEU A 51 -10.21 4.41 22.84
C LEU A 51 -8.72 4.44 23.21
N ALA A 52 -7.87 3.80 22.42
CA ALA A 52 -6.43 3.85 22.63
C ALA A 52 -5.87 5.28 22.51
N CYS A 53 -6.38 6.09 21.59
CA CYS A 53 -6.03 7.50 21.46
C CYS A 53 -6.42 8.31 22.70
N GLU A 54 -7.64 8.13 23.20
CA GLU A 54 -8.16 8.86 24.36
C GLU A 54 -7.46 8.42 25.67
N ASP A 55 -7.30 7.12 25.89
CA ASP A 55 -6.71 6.58 27.12
C ASP A 55 -5.21 6.90 27.25
N SER A 56 -4.52 7.09 26.13
CA SER A 56 -3.06 7.30 26.08
C SER A 56 -2.65 8.69 25.55
N ASP A 57 -3.59 9.62 25.36
CA ASP A 57 -3.38 10.96 24.78
C ASP A 57 -2.61 10.94 23.44
N LEU A 58 -2.92 9.95 22.59
CA LEU A 58 -2.31 9.83 21.27
C LEU A 58 -3.09 10.66 20.25
N LYS A 59 -2.36 11.52 19.51
CA LYS A 59 -2.93 12.34 18.43
C LYS A 59 -3.16 11.56 17.13
N THR A 60 -2.53 10.41 17.01
CA THR A 60 -2.55 9.56 15.82
C THR A 60 -2.50 8.09 16.17
N TYR A 61 -3.15 7.27 15.36
CA TYR A 61 -3.12 5.82 15.43
C TYR A 61 -2.84 5.21 14.05
N THR A 62 -2.14 4.08 14.02
CA THR A 62 -1.85 3.35 12.78
C THR A 62 -2.77 2.14 12.68
N LEU A 63 -3.64 2.12 11.68
CA LEU A 63 -4.45 0.95 11.35
C LEU A 63 -3.75 0.11 10.29
N THR A 64 -3.70 -1.21 10.48
CA THR A 64 -3.21 -2.15 9.46
C THR A 64 -4.39 -2.58 8.59
N LEU A 65 -4.54 -1.93 7.44
CA LEU A 65 -5.70 -2.09 6.59
C LEU A 65 -5.48 -3.17 5.53
N THR A 66 -6.46 -4.04 5.33
CA THR A 66 -6.52 -4.92 4.17
C THR A 66 -6.95 -4.13 2.92
N LYS A 67 -6.76 -4.72 1.73
CA LYS A 67 -7.36 -4.17 0.50
C LYS A 67 -8.88 -4.01 0.61
N GLY A 68 -9.57 -4.90 1.35
CA GLY A 68 -11.01 -4.83 1.57
C GLY A 68 -11.38 -3.57 2.36
N ASP A 69 -10.69 -3.32 3.47
CA ASP A 69 -10.94 -2.17 4.34
C ASP A 69 -10.74 -0.85 3.59
N MET A 70 -9.66 -0.76 2.81
CA MET A 70 -9.38 0.42 2.00
C MET A 70 -10.51 0.72 1.00
N LEU A 71 -11.15 -0.32 0.43
CA LEU A 71 -12.27 -0.14 -0.50
C LEU A 71 -13.57 0.24 0.22
N VAL A 72 -13.83 -0.30 1.41
CA VAL A 72 -14.98 0.12 2.25
C VAL A 72 -14.84 1.60 2.60
N MET A 73 -13.64 2.04 2.99
CA MET A 73 -13.38 3.45 3.32
C MET A 73 -13.50 4.36 2.10
N ASP A 74 -12.94 3.96 0.94
CA ASP A 74 -13.05 4.68 -0.34
C ASP A 74 -14.52 4.85 -0.78
N ALA A 75 -15.36 3.84 -0.56
CA ALA A 75 -16.78 3.88 -0.91
C ALA A 75 -17.60 4.83 -0.02
N ASN A 76 -17.21 5.01 1.24
CA ASN A 76 -17.99 5.74 2.24
C ASN A 76 -17.47 7.17 2.49
N VAL A 77 -16.17 7.41 2.36
CA VAL A 77 -15.56 8.72 2.61
C VAL A 77 -15.69 9.60 1.36
N ARG A 78 -16.37 10.75 1.49
CA ARG A 78 -16.46 11.72 0.40
C ARG A 78 -15.38 12.80 0.50
N ARG A 79 -14.90 13.27 -0.65
CA ARG A 79 -13.87 14.32 -0.75
C ARG A 79 -14.23 15.62 -0.02
N ASP A 80 -15.51 15.98 0.00
CA ASP A 80 -16.04 17.23 0.55
C ASP A 80 -16.35 17.18 2.05
N MET A 81 -16.25 16.00 2.69
CA MET A 81 -16.46 15.85 4.13
C MET A 81 -15.43 16.60 4.95
N LYS A 82 -15.92 17.21 6.04
CA LYS A 82 -15.11 17.90 7.05
C LYS A 82 -15.77 17.74 8.40
N THR A 83 -14.98 17.53 9.45
CA THR A 83 -15.50 17.56 10.84
C THR A 83 -15.04 18.82 11.58
N PRO A 84 -15.74 19.25 12.64
CA PRO A 84 -15.32 20.36 13.50
C PRO A 84 -13.92 20.16 14.11
N GLU A 85 -13.52 18.92 14.35
CA GLU A 85 -12.23 18.51 14.91
C GLU A 85 -11.08 18.63 13.89
N GLY A 86 -11.39 18.99 12.64
CA GLY A 86 -10.42 19.36 11.61
C GLY A 86 -10.12 18.28 10.57
N ALA A 87 -10.74 17.09 10.66
CA ALA A 87 -10.55 16.04 9.67
C ALA A 87 -11.15 16.42 8.31
N LYS A 88 -10.51 15.97 7.22
CA LYS A 88 -10.99 16.20 5.85
C LYS A 88 -10.99 14.89 5.06
N GLY A 89 -12.12 14.56 4.44
CA GLY A 89 -12.25 13.31 3.68
C GLY A 89 -11.24 13.20 2.53
N LYS A 90 -10.88 14.33 1.89
CA LYS A 90 -9.80 14.36 0.87
C LYS A 90 -8.46 13.81 1.40
N GLU A 91 -8.10 14.12 2.64
CA GLU A 91 -6.81 13.71 3.22
C GLU A 91 -6.80 12.20 3.50
N ILE A 92 -7.90 11.67 4.02
CA ILE A 92 -8.13 10.22 4.18
C ILE A 92 -8.03 9.51 2.83
N LEU A 93 -8.73 9.98 1.80
CA LEU A 93 -8.70 9.36 0.47
C LEU A 93 -7.29 9.32 -0.13
N LEU A 94 -6.49 10.38 0.03
CA LEU A 94 -5.10 10.41 -0.42
C LEU A 94 -4.24 9.36 0.29
N LYS A 95 -4.44 9.16 1.60
CA LYS A 95 -3.75 8.10 2.36
C LYS A 95 -4.13 6.71 1.84
N LEU A 96 -5.41 6.47 1.56
CA LEU A 96 -5.89 5.21 0.99
C LEU A 96 -5.35 4.96 -0.42
N PHE A 97 -5.29 5.99 -1.27
CA PHE A 97 -4.72 5.87 -2.61
C PHE A 97 -3.23 5.52 -2.55
N LYS A 98 -2.48 6.15 -1.64
CA LYS A 98 -1.07 5.81 -1.40
C LYS A 98 -0.93 4.37 -0.91
N ALA A 99 -1.72 3.94 0.07
CA ALA A 99 -1.67 2.57 0.58
C ALA A 99 -2.01 1.52 -0.49
N ARG A 100 -3.04 1.79 -1.32
CA ARG A 100 -3.41 0.91 -2.45
C ARG A 100 -2.35 0.87 -3.54
N TYR A 101 -1.73 2.01 -3.83
CA TYR A 101 -0.58 2.08 -4.72
C TYR A 101 0.54 1.20 -4.18
N GLU A 102 0.94 1.38 -2.92
CA GLU A 102 2.00 0.58 -2.31
C GLU A 102 1.67 -0.92 -2.27
N LEU A 103 0.41 -1.32 -2.11
CA LEU A 103 0.00 -2.73 -2.23
C LEU A 103 0.28 -3.32 -3.61
N ILE A 104 0.15 -2.54 -4.67
CA ILE A 104 0.33 -3.00 -6.05
C ILE A 104 1.82 -2.93 -6.43
N TYR A 105 2.48 -1.81 -6.14
CA TYR A 105 3.82 -1.50 -6.64
C TYR A 105 4.94 -1.80 -5.63
N GLY A 106 4.63 -2.16 -4.39
CA GLY A 106 5.59 -2.24 -3.29
C GLY A 106 5.77 -0.91 -2.57
N ALA A 107 6.51 -0.93 -1.45
CA ALA A 107 6.81 0.32 -0.74
C ALA A 107 7.72 1.17 -1.62
N THR A 108 7.26 2.36 -2.03
CA THR A 108 8.14 3.32 -2.70
C THR A 108 9.14 3.86 -1.69
N ALA A 109 10.34 3.28 -1.67
CA ALA A 109 11.53 4.10 -1.47
C ALA A 109 11.58 5.07 -2.67
N GLU A 110 11.76 6.35 -2.41
CA GLU A 110 11.77 7.43 -3.40
C GLU A 110 12.55 7.02 -4.66
N GLY A 111 11.89 6.94 -5.83
CA GLY A 111 12.53 6.58 -7.10
C GLY A 111 11.91 5.43 -7.92
N GLY A 112 10.64 5.08 -7.69
CA GLY A 112 9.96 4.07 -8.52
C GLY A 112 9.76 4.54 -9.97
N GLU A 113 10.07 3.67 -10.92
CA GLU A 113 9.80 3.85 -12.36
C GLU A 113 8.32 4.21 -12.60
N ASP A 114 8.05 5.14 -13.53
CA ASP A 114 6.72 5.63 -13.88
C ASP A 114 5.93 4.57 -14.68
N LEU A 115 5.54 3.49 -14.00
CA LEU A 115 4.88 2.34 -14.59
C LEU A 115 3.37 2.59 -14.69
N THR A 116 2.79 2.21 -15.83
CA THR A 116 1.33 2.25 -15.99
C THR A 116 0.64 1.17 -15.13
N TYR A 117 -0.59 1.42 -14.72
CA TYR A 117 -1.40 0.50 -13.90
C TYR A 117 -1.45 -0.95 -14.42
N ARG A 118 -1.46 -1.14 -15.74
CA ARG A 118 -1.48 -2.48 -16.35
C ARG A 118 -0.13 -3.20 -16.18
N GLN A 119 0.97 -2.50 -16.43
CA GLN A 119 2.32 -3.05 -16.30
C GLN A 119 2.63 -3.48 -14.85
N ALA A 120 2.06 -2.76 -13.88
CA ALA A 120 2.19 -3.07 -12.46
C ALA A 120 1.54 -4.39 -12.05
N LEU A 121 0.34 -4.64 -12.56
CA LEU A 121 -0.41 -5.88 -12.29
C LEU A 121 0.27 -7.07 -12.94
N ASP A 122 0.86 -6.89 -14.11
CA ASP A 122 1.59 -7.93 -14.83
C ASP A 122 2.88 -8.32 -14.09
N ARG A 123 3.58 -7.37 -13.45
CA ARG A 123 4.80 -7.63 -12.67
C ARG A 123 4.57 -8.49 -11.44
N LYS A 124 3.41 -8.36 -10.76
CA LYS A 124 3.05 -9.24 -9.62
C LYS A 124 2.79 -10.69 -10.06
N ASN A 125 2.47 -10.93 -11.34
CA ASN A 125 2.18 -12.25 -11.88
C ASN A 125 3.39 -12.92 -12.57
N PHE A 126 4.51 -12.22 -12.68
CA PHE A 126 5.71 -12.75 -13.33
C PHE A 126 6.78 -13.02 -12.25
N GLU A 127 6.95 -14.30 -11.90
CA GLU A 127 8.17 -14.73 -11.22
C GLU A 127 9.38 -14.34 -12.10
N PRO A 128 10.44 -13.77 -11.52
CA PRO A 128 11.58 -13.35 -12.31
C PRO A 128 12.21 -14.59 -12.95
N LYS A 129 12.20 -14.67 -14.29
CA LYS A 129 13.07 -15.61 -14.99
C LYS A 129 14.51 -15.21 -14.64
N GLU A 130 15.21 -16.09 -13.93
CA GLU A 130 16.66 -16.02 -13.79
C GLU A 130 17.25 -15.80 -15.19
N VAL A 131 17.96 -14.68 -15.36
CA VAL A 131 18.76 -14.44 -16.55
C VAL A 131 19.92 -15.42 -16.51
N PRO A 132 20.18 -16.20 -17.58
CA PRO A 132 21.38 -17.02 -17.62
C PRO A 132 22.59 -16.09 -17.60
N ASP A 133 23.56 -16.39 -16.73
CA ASP A 133 24.83 -15.68 -16.61
C ASP A 133 25.43 -15.46 -18.00
N ALA A 134 25.67 -14.20 -18.35
CA ALA A 134 26.37 -13.84 -19.57
C ALA A 134 27.81 -14.37 -19.47
N GLU A 135 28.18 -15.26 -20.40
CA GLU A 135 29.54 -15.77 -20.54
C GLU A 135 30.54 -14.61 -20.62
N SER A 136 31.49 -14.62 -19.69
CA SER A 136 32.61 -13.67 -19.63
C SER A 136 33.62 -14.01 -20.73
N ASN A 137 33.47 -13.38 -21.90
CA ASN A 137 34.54 -13.33 -22.90
C ASN A 137 35.53 -12.23 -22.51
N ASN A 138 36.46 -12.55 -21.62
CA ASN A 138 37.67 -11.73 -21.44
C ASN A 138 38.68 -12.11 -22.53
N SER A 139 38.72 -11.30 -23.58
CA SER A 139 39.86 -11.21 -24.49
C SER A 139 41.01 -10.52 -23.75
N SER A 140 42.02 -11.29 -23.36
CA SER A 140 43.28 -10.75 -22.84
C SER A 140 44.25 -10.54 -24.01
N ASP A 141 44.38 -9.30 -24.45
CA ASP A 141 45.56 -8.82 -25.17
C ASP A 141 46.67 -8.60 -24.14
N ASP A 142 47.71 -9.44 -24.16
CA ASP A 142 48.97 -9.20 -23.46
C ASP A 142 50.12 -9.62 -24.39
N ASP A 143 50.71 -8.65 -25.08
CA ASP A 143 52.09 -8.73 -25.60
C ASP A 143 53.05 -8.56 -24.41
N PRO A 144 54.15 -9.32 -24.34
CA PRO A 144 55.42 -8.59 -24.44
C PRO A 144 56.55 -9.29 -25.21
N ASP A 145 57.37 -8.40 -25.74
CA ASP A 145 58.68 -8.46 -26.39
C ASP A 145 59.71 -9.56 -26.03
N GLU A 146 60.47 -9.85 -27.09
CA GLU A 146 61.94 -10.08 -27.18
C GLU A 146 62.62 -11.45 -26.95
N ASN A 147 63.32 -11.82 -28.04
CA ASN A 147 64.59 -12.55 -28.19
C ASN A 147 64.65 -14.09 -28.03
N SER A 148 64.99 -14.79 -29.13
CA SER A 148 66.40 -14.97 -29.55
C SER A 148 66.59 -15.97 -30.72
N ILE A 149 67.12 -15.46 -31.83
CA ILE A 149 68.23 -15.95 -32.69
C ILE A 149 68.17 -17.37 -33.32
N THR A 150 68.34 -17.43 -34.66
CA THR A 150 69.43 -18.18 -35.34
C THR A 150 69.59 -17.68 -36.79
N VAL A 151 70.74 -17.09 -37.11
CA VAL A 151 71.82 -17.76 -37.89
C VAL A 151 73.16 -17.41 -37.27
#